data_AF-A0A919LB76-F1
#
_entry.id   AF-A0A919LB76-F1
#
_cell.length_a   1.000
_cell.length_b   1.000
_cell.length_c   1.000
_cell.angle_alpha   90.00
_cell.angle_beta   90.00
_cell.angle_gamma   90.00
#
_symmetry.space_group_name_H-M   'P 1'
#
loop_
_entity.id
_entity.type
_entity.pdbx_description
1 polymer ?
#
loop_
_entity_poly.entity_id
_entity_poly.type
_entity_poly.pdbx_seq_one_letter_code
_entity_poly.pdbx_strand_id
1 'polypeptide(L)'
;MEKNLEFPDLLRLIDERSTAFRAVVAAAPGLDAQVPTCPGWTLSDLVKHLGGGDRFWAAIVDAGSADAPPAEAVAARAALEVPQEREALLAWLDASTQLLLGALRAAGPESGCWTWWPASQSPQTAGGVARHRVQETAVHTYDAQLAWGAPTPLPVELALDGVEEFLFTVCATPSAWPHKPTAFDFHATEGLSWRLTVDGDGARITRIPAPTAATGEESDAAGASVHGTASELVLYLYDRIQAESLRVDGDAGLLDLLRAWEPEEK
;
A
#
# COMPACT_ATOMS: atom_id res chain seq x y z
N MET A 1 9.17 17.80 -13.19
CA MET A 1 9.90 16.57 -12.85
C MET A 1 9.67 16.38 -11.37
N GLU A 2 8.53 15.80 -11.01
CA GLU A 2 8.25 15.49 -9.60
C GLU A 2 9.21 14.41 -9.15
N LYS A 3 9.83 14.66 -8.00
CA LYS A 3 10.86 13.83 -7.41
C LYS A 3 10.14 12.69 -6.69
N ASN A 4 10.44 11.44 -7.07
CA ASN A 4 9.99 10.30 -6.29
C ASN A 4 10.52 10.44 -4.85
N LEU A 5 9.81 9.88 -3.87
CA LEU A 5 10.26 9.89 -2.48
C LEU A 5 11.63 9.21 -2.38
N GLU A 6 12.63 9.93 -1.90
CA GLU A 6 13.98 9.39 -1.74
C GLU A 6 14.05 8.50 -0.50
N PHE A 7 15.03 7.60 -0.44
CA PHE A 7 15.14 6.67 0.69
C PHE A 7 15.13 7.33 2.09
N PRO A 8 15.83 8.46 2.34
CA PRO A 8 15.72 9.15 3.62
C PRO A 8 14.31 9.68 3.93
N ASP A 9 13.55 10.08 2.90
CA ASP A 9 12.15 10.51 3.05
C ASP A 9 11.27 9.32 3.45
N LEU A 10 11.49 8.14 2.84
CA LEU A 10 10.77 6.92 3.21
C LEU A 10 11.00 6.54 4.68
N LEU A 11 12.25 6.59 5.16
CA LEU A 11 12.54 6.29 6.57
C LEU A 11 11.90 7.29 7.53
N ARG A 12 11.91 8.58 7.19
CA ARG A 12 11.22 9.61 7.95
C ARG A 12 9.71 9.37 7.96
N LEU A 13 9.13 9.03 6.82
CA LEU A 13 7.68 8.78 6.69
C LEU A 13 7.25 7.53 7.45
N ILE A 14 8.05 6.46 7.49
CA ILE A 14 7.79 5.29 8.35
C ILE A 14 7.67 5.74 9.81
N ASP A 15 8.63 6.52 10.32
CA ASP A 15 8.62 6.99 11.71
C ASP A 15 7.44 7.92 12.01
N GLU A 16 7.17 8.88 11.11
CA GLU A 16 6.06 9.82 11.25
C GLU A 16 4.69 9.13 11.21
N ARG A 17 4.48 8.18 10.29
CA ARG A 17 3.21 7.45 10.19
C ARG A 17 3.05 6.49 11.35
N SER A 18 4.11 5.81 11.79
CA SER A 18 4.07 4.95 12.98
C SER A 18 3.80 5.76 14.25
N THR A 19 4.29 7.00 14.34
CA THR A 19 3.97 7.92 15.43
C THR A 19 2.49 8.34 15.40
N ALA A 20 1.96 8.68 14.22
CA ALA A 20 0.54 9.01 14.07
C ALA A 20 -0.36 7.82 14.45
N PHE A 21 -0.03 6.61 13.99
CA PHE A 21 -0.73 5.38 14.36
C PHE A 21 -0.74 5.15 15.89
N ARG A 22 0.42 5.26 16.54
CA ARG A 22 0.54 5.11 18.00
C ARG A 22 -0.26 6.16 18.76
N ALA A 23 -0.29 7.41 18.30
CA ALA A 23 -1.09 8.46 18.92
C ALA A 23 -2.60 8.13 18.88
N VAL A 24 -3.05 7.58 17.74
CA VAL A 24 -4.41 7.11 17.55
C VAL A 24 -4.74 5.92 18.48
N VAL A 25 -3.86 4.93 18.59
CA VAL A 25 -3.99 3.80 19.52
C VAL A 25 -3.97 4.27 20.99
N ALA A 26 -3.15 5.26 21.34
CA ALA A 26 -3.08 5.80 22.68
C ALA A 26 -4.40 6.49 23.09
N ALA A 27 -5.05 7.18 22.16
CA ALA A 27 -6.31 7.89 22.36
C ALA A 27 -7.56 6.99 22.35
N ALA A 28 -7.41 5.72 21.95
CA ALA A 28 -8.49 4.73 21.88
C ALA A 28 -9.29 4.58 23.19
N PRO A 29 -10.63 4.45 23.20
CA PRO A 29 -11.36 4.02 24.39
C PRO A 29 -11.06 2.58 24.79
N GLY A 30 -10.80 1.70 23.81
CA GLY A 30 -10.53 0.28 24.02
C GLY A 30 -9.77 -0.34 22.84
N LEU A 31 -8.99 -1.40 23.11
CA LEU A 31 -8.23 -2.14 22.09
C LEU A 31 -9.08 -3.19 21.35
N ASP A 32 -10.28 -3.46 21.86
CA ASP A 32 -11.29 -4.37 21.31
C ASP A 32 -12.23 -3.69 20.30
N ALA A 33 -12.09 -2.38 20.10
CA ALA A 33 -12.83 -1.62 19.10
C ALA A 33 -12.65 -2.25 17.71
N GLN A 34 -13.77 -2.47 17.01
CA GLN A 34 -13.76 -3.06 15.68
C GLN A 34 -13.21 -2.08 14.64
N VAL A 35 -12.46 -2.59 13.67
CA VAL A 35 -11.91 -1.81 12.55
C VAL A 35 -12.79 -2.05 11.32
N PRO A 36 -13.67 -1.11 10.91
CA PRO A 36 -14.69 -1.38 9.90
C PRO A 36 -14.14 -1.82 8.53
N THR A 37 -12.95 -1.34 8.19
CA THR A 37 -12.25 -1.63 6.93
C THR A 37 -11.37 -2.87 6.97
N CYS A 38 -11.24 -3.51 8.13
CA CYS A 38 -10.57 -4.80 8.31
C CYS A 38 -11.58 -5.75 8.99
N PRO A 39 -12.53 -6.33 8.24
CA PRO A 39 -13.61 -7.12 8.83
C PRO A 39 -13.09 -8.24 9.74
N GLY A 40 -13.63 -8.29 10.96
CA GLY A 40 -13.23 -9.25 11.99
C GLY A 40 -12.00 -8.86 12.81
N TRP A 41 -11.37 -7.72 12.53
CA TRP A 41 -10.22 -7.24 13.30
C TRP A 41 -10.65 -6.23 14.37
N THR A 42 -10.05 -6.37 15.54
CA THR A 42 -10.00 -5.33 16.56
C THR A 42 -8.82 -4.38 16.31
N LEU A 43 -8.78 -3.27 17.04
CA LEU A 43 -7.60 -2.40 17.06
C LEU A 43 -6.36 -3.16 17.54
N SER A 44 -6.49 -4.07 18.49
CA SER A 44 -5.39 -4.94 18.95
C SER A 44 -4.82 -5.79 17.80
N ASP A 45 -5.70 -6.33 16.96
CA ASP A 45 -5.29 -7.10 15.77
C ASP A 45 -4.57 -6.21 14.75
N LEU A 46 -5.06 -4.99 14.53
CA LEU A 46 -4.42 -4.01 13.65
C LEU A 46 -3.01 -3.62 14.16
N VAL A 47 -2.87 -3.42 15.47
CA VAL A 47 -1.58 -3.17 16.13
C VAL A 47 -0.63 -4.36 15.96
N LYS A 48 -1.11 -5.58 16.23
CA LYS A 48 -0.34 -6.82 16.05
C LYS A 48 0.09 -6.98 14.60
N HIS A 49 -0.78 -6.66 13.64
CA HIS A 49 -0.49 -6.71 12.22
C HIS A 49 0.65 -5.77 11.82
N LEU A 50 0.54 -4.48 12.16
CA LEU A 50 1.56 -3.49 11.79
C LEU A 50 2.90 -3.74 12.48
N GLY A 51 2.93 -3.92 13.81
CA GLY A 51 4.17 -4.15 14.54
C GLY A 51 4.81 -5.51 14.21
N GLY A 52 3.99 -6.54 13.97
CA GLY A 52 4.46 -7.83 13.47
C GLY A 52 5.01 -7.72 12.05
N GLY A 53 4.39 -6.87 11.22
CA GLY A 53 4.88 -6.47 9.91
C GLY A 53 6.27 -5.85 9.96
N ASP A 54 6.47 -4.84 10.80
CA ASP A 54 7.77 -4.18 10.96
C ASP A 54 8.87 -5.17 11.38
N ARG A 55 8.58 -6.04 12.36
CA ARG A 55 9.53 -7.08 12.80
C ARG A 55 9.85 -8.11 11.73
N PHE A 56 8.83 -8.55 11.00
CA PHE A 56 8.99 -9.48 9.90
C PHE A 56 9.89 -8.86 8.82
N TRP A 57 9.57 -7.65 8.36
CA TRP A 57 10.34 -6.97 7.32
C TRP A 57 11.75 -6.58 7.78
N ALA A 58 11.96 -6.26 9.06
CA ALA A 58 13.31 -6.09 9.61
C ALA A 58 14.15 -7.36 9.42
N ALA A 59 13.60 -8.53 9.78
CA ALA A 59 14.28 -9.81 9.60
C ALA A 59 14.52 -10.17 8.13
N ILE A 60 13.59 -9.82 7.23
CA ILE A 60 13.75 -10.01 5.78
C ILE A 60 14.90 -9.13 5.25
N VAL A 61 14.91 -7.85 5.61
CA VAL A 61 15.95 -6.90 5.17
C VAL A 61 17.33 -7.32 5.68
N ASP A 62 17.42 -7.78 6.94
CA ASP A 62 18.68 -8.29 7.51
C ASP A 62 19.15 -9.57 6.81
N ALA A 63 18.24 -10.43 6.35
CA ALA A 63 18.56 -11.64 5.61
C ALA A 63 18.96 -11.36 4.15
N GLY A 64 18.47 -10.26 3.56
CA GLY A 64 18.79 -9.84 2.20
C GLY A 64 18.05 -10.64 1.11
N SER A 65 18.72 -10.85 -0.03
CA SER A 65 18.12 -11.53 -1.19
C SER A 65 17.93 -13.02 -0.93
N ALA A 66 16.73 -13.53 -1.19
CA ALA A 66 16.39 -14.94 -1.08
C ALA A 66 15.21 -15.28 -2.01
N ASP A 67 15.01 -16.57 -2.27
CA ASP A 67 13.84 -17.06 -3.02
C ASP A 67 12.58 -17.18 -2.14
N ALA A 68 12.76 -17.21 -0.82
CA ALA A 68 11.70 -17.39 0.18
C ALA A 68 12.02 -16.60 1.46
N PRO A 69 11.02 -16.21 2.26
CA PRO A 69 11.27 -15.53 3.52
C PRO A 69 11.93 -16.51 4.52
N PRO A 70 12.80 -16.03 5.44
CA PRO A 70 13.38 -16.87 6.48
C PRO A 70 12.30 -17.57 7.30
N ALA A 71 12.38 -18.90 7.39
CA ALA A 71 11.38 -19.72 8.08
C ALA A 71 11.18 -19.30 9.55
N GLU A 72 12.25 -18.85 10.21
CA GLU A 72 12.18 -18.33 11.58
C GLU A 72 11.36 -17.04 11.67
N ALA A 73 11.51 -16.11 10.72
CA ALA A 73 10.71 -14.88 10.67
C ALA A 73 9.23 -15.19 10.44
N VAL A 74 8.92 -16.15 9.57
CA VAL A 74 7.54 -16.62 9.33
C VAL A 74 6.96 -17.25 10.60
N ALA A 75 7.70 -18.14 11.26
CA ALA A 75 7.27 -18.80 12.49
C ALA A 75 7.06 -17.79 13.63
N ALA A 76 7.97 -16.82 13.78
CA ALA A 76 7.86 -15.75 14.77
C ALA A 76 6.63 -14.87 14.55
N ARG A 77 6.30 -14.54 13.28
CA ARG A 77 5.09 -13.78 12.95
C ARG A 77 3.82 -14.58 13.26
N ALA A 78 3.79 -15.87 12.92
CA ALA A 78 2.64 -16.73 13.15
C ALA A 78 2.34 -16.94 14.66
N ALA A 79 3.38 -17.07 15.48
CA ALA A 79 3.28 -17.24 16.93
C ALA A 79 3.29 -15.90 17.71
N LEU A 80 3.14 -14.76 17.02
CA LEU A 80 3.30 -13.45 17.63
C LEU A 80 2.21 -13.19 18.68
N GLU A 81 2.63 -12.97 19.92
CA GLU A 81 1.79 -12.44 21.00
C GLU A 81 2.19 -11.00 21.29
N VAL A 82 1.19 -10.15 21.55
CA VAL A 82 1.40 -8.72 21.84
C VAL A 82 0.95 -8.40 23.28
N PRO A 83 1.59 -7.42 23.94
CA PRO A 83 1.15 -6.97 25.26
C PRO A 83 -0.33 -6.54 25.27
N GLN A 84 -1.06 -6.92 26.33
CA GLN A 84 -2.46 -6.51 26.50
C GLN A 84 -2.59 -5.14 27.18
N GLU A 85 -1.59 -4.78 27.98
CA GLU A 85 -1.51 -3.47 28.64
C GLU A 85 -1.08 -2.43 27.60
N ARG A 86 -1.76 -1.28 27.58
CA ARG A 86 -1.66 -0.30 26.50
C ARG A 86 -0.30 0.36 26.44
N GLU A 87 0.26 0.78 27.57
CA GLU A 87 1.59 1.42 27.59
C GLU A 87 2.65 0.44 27.09
N ALA A 88 2.60 -0.81 27.54
CA ALA A 88 3.47 -1.87 27.05
C ALA A 88 3.29 -2.16 25.55
N LEU A 89 2.05 -2.11 25.05
CA LEU A 89 1.74 -2.31 23.64
C LEU A 89 2.28 -1.17 22.76
N LEU A 90 2.14 0.08 23.20
CA LEU A 90 2.69 1.26 22.51
C LEU A 90 4.22 1.24 22.49
N ALA A 91 4.86 0.84 23.59
CA ALA A 91 6.31 0.66 23.64
C ALA A 91 6.78 -0.48 22.73
N TRP A 92 6.03 -1.58 22.65
CA TRP A 92 6.32 -2.68 21.74
C TRP A 92 6.19 -2.28 20.27
N LEU A 93 5.18 -1.48 19.92
CA LEU A 93 5.03 -0.90 18.57
C LEU A 93 6.22 -0.01 18.21
N ASP A 94 6.62 0.91 19.10
CA ASP A 94 7.79 1.77 18.89
C ASP A 94 9.04 0.94 18.60
N ALA A 95 9.32 -0.04 19.46
CA ALA A 95 10.46 -0.94 19.30
C ALA A 95 10.41 -1.71 17.96
N SER A 96 9.22 -2.08 17.51
CA SER A 96 9.03 -2.78 16.22
C SER A 96 9.41 -1.87 15.05
N THR A 97 8.93 -0.63 15.05
CA THR A 97 9.29 0.37 14.03
C THR A 97 10.79 0.69 14.06
N GLN A 98 11.40 0.81 15.25
CA GLN A 98 12.84 1.06 15.35
C GLN A 98 13.69 -0.12 14.83
N LEU A 99 13.24 -1.37 14.99
CA LEU A 99 13.89 -2.53 14.38
C LEU A 99 13.90 -2.44 12.86
N LEU A 100 12.74 -2.14 12.25
CA LEU A 100 12.63 -1.96 10.80
C LEU A 100 13.53 -0.82 10.30
N LEU A 101 13.46 0.34 10.94
CA LEU A 101 14.28 1.50 10.58
C LEU A 101 15.78 1.22 10.74
N GLY A 102 16.17 0.45 11.77
CA GLY A 102 17.54 0.00 11.99
C GLY A 102 18.05 -0.88 10.84
N ALA A 103 17.29 -1.92 10.49
CA ALA A 103 17.61 -2.84 9.41
C ALA A 103 17.72 -2.11 8.06
N LEU A 104 16.73 -1.26 7.73
CA LEU A 104 16.73 -0.47 6.49
C LEU A 104 17.93 0.47 6.38
N ARG A 105 18.31 1.16 7.47
CA ARG A 105 19.50 2.03 7.49
C ARG A 105 20.80 1.24 7.30
N ALA A 106 20.90 0.08 7.93
CA ALA A 106 22.08 -0.77 7.83
C ALA A 106 22.26 -1.35 6.41
N ALA A 107 21.16 -1.76 5.78
CA ALA A 107 21.17 -2.33 4.43
C ALA A 107 21.38 -1.26 3.34
N GLY A 108 20.71 -0.11 3.43
CA GLY A 108 20.68 0.89 2.36
C GLY A 108 19.74 0.52 1.19
N PRO A 109 19.35 1.49 0.34
CA PRO A 109 18.21 1.35 -0.58
C PRO A 109 18.38 0.31 -1.68
N GLU A 110 19.61 0.13 -2.16
CA GLU A 110 19.94 -0.76 -3.29
C GLU A 110 20.18 -2.22 -2.86
N SER A 111 20.20 -2.50 -1.56
CA SER A 111 20.42 -3.85 -1.06
C SER A 111 19.25 -4.75 -1.44
N GLY A 112 19.55 -5.84 -2.15
CA GLY A 112 18.54 -6.81 -2.58
C GLY A 112 17.87 -7.49 -1.39
N CYS A 113 16.57 -7.72 -1.50
CA CYS A 113 15.71 -8.15 -0.41
C CYS A 113 14.66 -9.12 -0.96
N TRP A 114 14.36 -10.23 -0.27
CA TRP A 114 13.19 -11.02 -0.63
C TRP A 114 11.93 -10.18 -0.53
N THR A 115 11.01 -10.33 -1.48
CA THR A 115 9.68 -9.72 -1.42
C THR A 115 8.63 -10.70 -1.93
N TRP A 116 7.37 -10.48 -1.55
CA TRP A 116 6.24 -11.27 -2.09
C TRP A 116 5.80 -10.79 -3.49
N TRP A 117 6.46 -9.77 -4.06
CA TRP A 117 6.13 -9.16 -5.35
C TRP A 117 7.18 -9.39 -6.46
N PRO A 118 7.82 -10.57 -6.59
CA PRO A 118 8.93 -10.74 -7.53
C PRO A 118 8.51 -10.59 -9.01
N ALA A 119 7.23 -10.80 -9.31
CA ALA A 119 6.63 -10.68 -10.65
C ALA A 119 6.09 -9.27 -10.96
N SER A 120 6.15 -8.34 -10.01
CA SER A 120 5.63 -6.97 -10.17
C SER A 120 6.64 -6.04 -10.87
N GLN A 121 6.28 -4.75 -11.00
CA GLN A 121 7.21 -3.71 -11.48
C GLN A 121 8.00 -3.04 -10.35
N SER A 122 7.77 -3.43 -9.09
CA SER A 122 8.46 -2.87 -7.92
C SER A 122 9.82 -3.54 -7.66
N PRO A 123 10.86 -2.78 -7.29
CA PRO A 123 12.17 -3.35 -6.98
C PRO A 123 12.15 -4.33 -5.80
N GLN A 124 12.92 -5.42 -5.92
CA GLN A 124 13.18 -6.38 -4.84
C GLN A 124 14.37 -5.92 -3.99
N THR A 125 14.23 -4.75 -3.36
CA THR A 125 15.29 -4.12 -2.55
C THR A 125 14.75 -3.62 -1.23
N ALA A 126 15.65 -3.31 -0.28
CA ALA A 126 15.30 -2.66 0.96
C ALA A 126 14.60 -1.30 0.73
N GLY A 127 14.93 -0.58 -0.34
CA GLY A 127 14.19 0.61 -0.78
C GLY A 127 12.75 0.32 -1.18
N GLY A 128 12.52 -0.77 -1.94
CA GLY A 128 11.17 -1.25 -2.27
C GLY A 128 10.36 -1.62 -1.04
N VAL A 129 10.97 -2.34 -0.09
CA VAL A 129 10.35 -2.67 1.20
C VAL A 129 10.01 -1.40 2.00
N ALA A 130 10.93 -0.44 2.07
CA ALA A 130 10.66 0.83 2.76
C ALA A 130 9.47 1.57 2.15
N ARG A 131 9.40 1.64 0.81
CA ARG A 131 8.28 2.28 0.09
C ARG A 131 6.96 1.58 0.44
N HIS A 132 6.92 0.25 0.36
CA HIS A 132 5.74 -0.53 0.70
C HIS A 132 5.29 -0.33 2.16
N ARG A 133 6.23 -0.31 3.11
CA ARG A 133 5.94 -0.10 4.55
C ARG A 133 5.37 1.28 4.87
N VAL A 134 5.79 2.33 4.15
CA VAL A 134 5.18 3.66 4.28
C VAL A 134 3.69 3.59 3.97
N GLN A 135 3.33 2.91 2.88
CA GLN A 135 1.95 2.86 2.39
C GLN A 135 1.04 2.04 3.31
N GLU A 136 1.49 0.85 3.73
CA GLU A 136 0.74 0.01 4.66
C GLU A 136 0.50 0.72 6.00
N THR A 137 1.51 1.40 6.53
CA THR A 137 1.37 2.16 7.79
C THR A 137 0.42 3.34 7.64
N ALA A 138 0.44 4.03 6.50
CA ALA A 138 -0.45 5.17 6.26
C ALA A 138 -1.92 4.74 6.13
N VAL A 139 -2.21 3.68 5.37
CA VAL A 139 -3.56 3.14 5.21
C VAL A 139 -4.09 2.59 6.53
N HIS A 140 -3.27 1.88 7.30
CA HIS A 140 -3.71 1.37 8.60
C HIS A 140 -3.81 2.46 9.68
N THR A 141 -3.12 3.60 9.52
CA THR A 141 -3.40 4.80 10.32
C THR A 141 -4.79 5.34 10.03
N TYR A 142 -5.19 5.39 8.76
CA TYR A 142 -6.56 5.74 8.37
C TYR A 142 -7.57 4.73 8.94
N ASP A 143 -7.32 3.42 8.82
CA ASP A 143 -8.19 2.38 9.35
C ASP A 143 -8.41 2.52 10.86
N ALA A 144 -7.34 2.81 11.60
CA ALA A 144 -7.43 3.09 13.03
C ALA A 144 -8.29 4.32 13.30
N GLN A 145 -8.02 5.46 12.65
CA GLN A 145 -8.82 6.68 12.84
C GLN A 145 -10.30 6.50 12.49
N LEU A 146 -10.59 5.69 11.45
CA LEU A 146 -11.95 5.36 11.04
C LEU A 146 -12.72 4.57 12.11
N ALA A 147 -12.05 3.70 12.87
CA ALA A 147 -12.66 3.01 14.01
C ALA A 147 -13.21 3.98 15.09
N TRP A 148 -12.77 5.25 15.08
CA TRP A 148 -13.30 6.33 15.92
C TRP A 148 -14.16 7.37 15.19
N GLY A 149 -14.47 7.14 13.92
CA GLY A 149 -15.32 8.03 13.13
C GLY A 149 -14.69 9.38 12.80
N ALA A 150 -13.36 9.51 12.93
CA ALA A 150 -12.63 10.74 12.61
C ALA A 150 -11.41 10.48 11.70
N PRO A 151 -11.55 9.77 10.57
CA PRO A 151 -10.46 9.59 9.63
C PRO A 151 -10.02 10.92 9.02
N THR A 152 -8.70 11.11 8.91
CA THR A 152 -8.11 12.22 8.16
C THR A 152 -7.60 11.73 6.81
N PRO A 153 -7.73 12.52 5.73
CA PRO A 153 -7.10 12.17 4.44
C PRO A 153 -5.60 11.92 4.58
N LEU A 154 -5.06 11.04 3.75
CA LEU A 154 -3.62 10.79 3.69
C LEU A 154 -2.90 12.07 3.19
N PRO A 155 -1.68 12.37 3.68
CA PRO A 155 -0.88 13.47 3.15
C PRO A 155 -0.69 13.33 1.64
N VAL A 156 -0.88 14.41 0.88
CA VAL A 156 -0.93 14.40 -0.59
C VAL A 156 0.29 13.69 -1.22
N GLU A 157 1.51 14.06 -0.83
CA GLU A 157 2.73 13.45 -1.40
C GLU A 157 2.79 11.94 -1.15
N LEU A 158 2.38 11.49 0.04
CA LEU A 158 2.32 10.08 0.39
C LEU A 158 1.23 9.36 -0.41
N ALA A 159 0.06 9.98 -0.56
CA ALA A 159 -1.06 9.40 -1.29
C ALA A 159 -0.77 9.27 -2.79
N LEU A 160 -0.12 10.26 -3.40
CA LEU A 160 0.34 10.20 -4.79
C LEU A 160 1.34 9.05 -4.99
N ASP A 161 2.32 8.92 -4.08
CA ASP A 161 3.24 7.78 -4.10
C ASP A 161 2.51 6.45 -3.87
N GLY A 162 1.50 6.43 -3.00
CA GLY A 162 0.73 5.23 -2.66
C GLY A 162 -0.15 4.71 -3.79
N VAL A 163 -0.74 5.60 -4.60
CA VAL A 163 -1.44 5.18 -5.83
C VAL A 163 -0.45 4.49 -6.77
N GLU A 164 0.71 5.10 -6.99
CA GLU A 164 1.72 4.52 -7.87
C GLU A 164 2.30 3.22 -7.32
N GLU A 165 2.67 3.19 -6.04
CA GLU A 165 3.23 2.00 -5.38
C GLU A 165 2.25 0.84 -5.43
N PHE A 166 0.97 1.06 -5.13
CA PHE A 166 -0.02 -0.01 -5.17
C PHE A 166 -0.19 -0.56 -6.59
N LEU A 167 -0.27 0.32 -7.58
CA LEU A 167 -0.37 -0.11 -8.98
C LEU A 167 0.89 -0.91 -9.38
N PHE A 168 2.09 -0.45 -9.04
CA PHE A 168 3.35 -1.11 -9.38
C PHE A 168 3.61 -2.42 -8.65
N THR A 169 3.26 -2.51 -7.37
CA THR A 169 3.54 -3.65 -6.48
C THR A 169 2.43 -4.68 -6.51
N VAL A 170 1.17 -4.24 -6.49
CA VAL A 170 -0.01 -5.10 -6.29
C VAL A 170 -0.71 -5.42 -7.61
N CYS A 171 -0.92 -4.41 -8.47
CA CYS A 171 -1.69 -4.62 -9.71
C CYS A 171 -0.82 -5.11 -10.88
N ALA A 172 0.47 -4.76 -10.90
CA ALA A 172 1.38 -5.16 -11.97
C ALA A 172 1.65 -6.66 -11.93
N THR A 173 1.49 -7.35 -13.05
CA THR A 173 1.69 -8.80 -13.13
C THR A 173 1.93 -9.26 -14.57
N PRO A 174 2.74 -10.30 -14.81
CA PRO A 174 2.87 -10.93 -16.12
C PRO A 174 1.74 -11.91 -16.42
N SER A 175 0.86 -12.19 -15.45
CA SER A 175 -0.26 -13.11 -15.64
C SER A 175 -1.24 -12.53 -16.64
N ALA A 176 -1.73 -13.36 -17.57
CA ALA A 176 -2.57 -12.88 -18.67
C ALA A 176 -3.95 -12.40 -18.17
N TRP A 177 -4.39 -11.25 -18.69
CA TRP A 177 -5.75 -10.76 -18.50
C TRP A 177 -6.75 -11.66 -19.26
N PRO A 178 -7.76 -12.26 -18.59
CA PRO A 178 -8.65 -13.24 -19.21
C PRO A 178 -9.81 -12.61 -20.01
N HIS A 179 -9.89 -11.28 -20.07
CA HIS A 179 -10.94 -10.56 -20.81
C HIS A 179 -10.36 -9.80 -22.02
N LYS A 180 -11.21 -9.04 -22.71
CA LYS A 180 -10.77 -8.19 -23.82
C LYS A 180 -9.69 -7.21 -23.32
N PRO A 181 -8.58 -7.03 -24.05
CA PRO A 181 -7.57 -6.03 -23.71
C PRO A 181 -8.18 -4.64 -23.49
N THR A 182 -7.75 -3.96 -22.43
CA THR A 182 -8.27 -2.65 -22.03
C THR A 182 -7.23 -1.88 -21.20
N ALA A 183 -7.58 -0.67 -20.78
CA ALA A 183 -6.81 0.12 -19.85
C ALA A 183 -7.72 0.74 -18.78
N PHE A 184 -7.15 0.99 -17.60
CA PHE A 184 -7.78 1.70 -16.50
C PHE A 184 -6.96 2.94 -16.18
N ASP A 185 -7.58 4.11 -16.22
CA ASP A 185 -6.90 5.35 -15.85
C ASP A 185 -7.28 5.77 -14.44
N PHE A 186 -6.31 6.27 -13.68
CA PHE A 186 -6.48 6.83 -12.35
C PHE A 186 -6.02 8.27 -12.38
N HIS A 187 -6.90 9.21 -12.08
CA HIS A 187 -6.65 10.64 -12.20
C HIS A 187 -6.77 11.33 -10.84
N ALA A 188 -5.62 11.68 -10.25
CA ALA A 188 -5.56 12.47 -9.04
C ALA A 188 -5.84 13.95 -9.35
N THR A 189 -6.70 14.58 -8.54
CA THR A 189 -6.98 16.02 -8.66
C THR A 189 -5.75 16.91 -8.47
N GLU A 190 -4.72 16.37 -7.82
CA GLU A 190 -3.44 16.99 -7.54
C GLU A 190 -2.50 16.99 -8.76
N GLY A 191 -2.94 16.44 -9.90
CA GLY A 191 -2.32 16.63 -11.21
C GLY A 191 -1.54 15.44 -11.76
N LEU A 192 -1.45 14.33 -11.02
CA LEU A 192 -0.89 13.08 -11.53
C LEU A 192 -1.95 12.14 -12.08
N SER A 193 -1.55 11.35 -13.06
CA SER A 193 -2.41 10.35 -13.67
C SER A 193 -1.60 9.10 -14.05
N TRP A 194 -2.23 7.95 -13.88
CA TRP A 194 -1.63 6.65 -14.15
C TRP A 194 -2.56 5.83 -15.03
N ARG A 195 -1.97 4.99 -15.87
CA ARG A 195 -2.66 4.01 -16.69
C ARG A 195 -2.20 2.62 -16.34
N LEU A 196 -3.13 1.74 -16.01
CA LEU A 196 -2.95 0.31 -15.91
C LEU A 196 -3.46 -0.33 -17.22
N THR A 197 -2.55 -0.75 -18.09
CA THR A 197 -2.91 -1.51 -19.31
C THR A 197 -2.95 -2.99 -18.98
N VAL A 198 -4.05 -3.66 -19.35
CA VAL A 198 -4.23 -5.11 -19.14
C VAL A 198 -4.49 -5.82 -20.47
N ASP A 199 -3.72 -6.87 -20.74
CA ASP A 199 -3.84 -7.69 -21.95
C ASP A 199 -3.27 -9.11 -21.75
N GLY A 200 -3.06 -9.84 -22.84
CA GLY A 200 -2.52 -11.21 -22.79
C GLY A 200 -1.11 -11.32 -22.19
N ASP A 201 -0.36 -10.21 -22.14
CA ASP A 201 0.97 -10.14 -21.52
C ASP A 201 0.91 -9.62 -20.08
N GLY A 202 -0.31 -9.42 -19.56
CA GLY A 202 -0.60 -9.04 -18.19
C GLY A 202 -0.85 -7.55 -17.97
N ALA A 203 -0.52 -7.07 -16.78
CA ALA A 203 -0.85 -5.74 -16.30
C ALA A 203 0.41 -4.88 -16.15
N ARG A 204 0.42 -3.71 -16.81
CA ARG A 204 1.58 -2.81 -16.85
C ARG A 204 1.16 -1.36 -16.61
N ILE A 205 1.93 -0.68 -15.78
CA ILE A 205 1.63 0.65 -15.29
C ILE A 205 2.52 1.67 -16.00
N THR A 206 1.91 2.78 -16.44
CA THR A 206 2.63 3.96 -16.91
C THR A 206 2.04 5.23 -16.34
N ARG A 207 2.87 6.28 -16.15
CA ARG A 207 2.35 7.64 -15.93
C ARG A 207 1.85 8.18 -17.26
N ILE A 208 0.68 8.81 -17.23
CA ILE A 208 0.09 9.47 -18.41
C ILE A 208 -0.08 10.98 -18.13
N PRO A 209 -0.12 11.82 -19.18
CA PRO A 209 -0.48 13.22 -19.00
C PRO A 209 -1.85 13.36 -18.34
N ALA A 210 -2.02 14.37 -17.49
CA ALA A 210 -3.34 14.71 -16.97
C ALA A 210 -4.30 15.01 -18.15
N PRO A 211 -5.59 14.62 -18.05
CA PRO A 211 -6.56 14.87 -19.12
C PRO A 211 -6.62 16.36 -19.43
N THR A 212 -6.25 16.73 -20.66
CA THR A 212 -6.53 18.08 -21.15
C THR A 212 -7.90 18.06 -21.81
N ALA A 213 -8.70 19.12 -21.64
CA ALA A 213 -10.04 19.23 -22.23
C ALA A 213 -10.06 19.24 -23.78
N ALA A 214 -8.91 19.02 -24.44
CA ALA A 214 -8.70 19.23 -25.85
C ALA A 214 -7.81 18.14 -26.49
N THR A 215 -8.17 16.86 -26.37
CA THR A 215 -7.74 15.84 -27.34
C THR A 215 -8.84 14.79 -27.49
N GLY A 216 -9.61 14.90 -28.57
CA GLY A 216 -10.60 13.91 -29.00
C GLY A 216 -9.98 12.98 -30.05
N GLU A 217 -9.19 12.00 -29.61
CA GLU A 217 -8.81 10.86 -30.43
C GLU A 217 -9.25 9.56 -29.73
N GLU A 218 -10.35 8.98 -30.23
CA GLU A 218 -11.06 7.80 -29.70
C GLU A 218 -10.26 6.48 -29.76
N SER A 219 -8.97 6.50 -30.11
CA SER A 219 -8.16 5.29 -30.31
C SER A 219 -7.33 4.86 -29.08
N ASP A 220 -7.24 5.69 -28.05
CA ASP A 220 -6.41 5.46 -26.83
C ASP A 220 -7.17 5.74 -25.53
N ALA A 221 -8.51 5.68 -25.59
CA ALA A 221 -9.37 5.86 -24.43
C ALA A 221 -9.33 4.62 -23.54
N ALA A 222 -9.09 4.82 -22.24
CA ALA A 222 -9.23 3.77 -21.24
C ALA A 222 -10.66 3.21 -21.24
N GLY A 223 -10.80 1.92 -20.92
CA GLY A 223 -12.10 1.30 -20.76
C GLY A 223 -12.86 1.87 -19.57
N ALA A 224 -12.16 2.27 -18.51
CA ALA A 224 -12.69 3.01 -17.38
C ALA A 224 -11.64 3.99 -16.84
N SER A 225 -12.11 5.12 -16.31
CA SER A 225 -11.27 6.14 -15.67
C SER A 225 -11.84 6.49 -14.29
N VAL A 226 -11.01 6.39 -13.25
CA VAL A 226 -11.37 6.71 -11.86
C VAL A 226 -10.77 8.05 -11.48
N HIS A 227 -11.59 8.97 -10.98
CA HIS A 227 -11.20 10.32 -10.61
C HIS A 227 -11.46 10.57 -9.12
N GLY A 228 -10.48 11.18 -8.45
CA GLY A 228 -10.57 11.56 -7.05
C GLY A 228 -9.32 12.30 -6.58
N THR A 229 -9.29 12.71 -5.33
CA THR A 229 -8.03 13.09 -4.68
C THR A 229 -7.08 11.91 -4.62
N ALA A 230 -5.78 12.17 -4.50
CA ALA A 230 -4.79 11.11 -4.35
C ALA A 230 -5.12 10.19 -3.15
N SER A 231 -5.60 10.79 -2.04
CA SER A 231 -6.02 10.06 -0.85
C SER A 231 -7.21 9.15 -1.13
N GLU A 232 -8.20 9.61 -1.89
CA GLU A 232 -9.35 8.80 -2.27
C GLU A 232 -8.94 7.64 -3.17
N LEU A 233 -8.08 7.89 -4.17
CA LEU A 233 -7.63 6.85 -5.10
C LEU A 233 -6.84 5.74 -4.40
N VAL A 234 -5.90 6.09 -3.51
CA VAL A 234 -5.16 5.06 -2.76
C VAL A 234 -6.08 4.31 -1.80
N LEU A 235 -7.02 4.98 -1.14
CA LEU A 235 -8.00 4.31 -0.28
C LEU A 235 -8.93 3.39 -1.08
N TYR A 236 -9.29 3.76 -2.31
CA TYR A 236 -10.07 2.90 -3.21
C TYR A 236 -9.30 1.65 -3.62
N LEU A 237 -8.02 1.81 -3.96
CA LEU A 237 -7.13 0.71 -4.33
C LEU A 237 -6.94 -0.28 -3.18
N TYR A 238 -6.82 0.22 -1.95
CA TYR A 238 -6.77 -0.59 -0.72
C TYR A 238 -8.15 -1.07 -0.22
N ASP A 239 -9.20 -0.93 -1.03
CA ASP A 239 -10.57 -1.36 -0.71
C ASP A 239 -11.15 -0.74 0.58
N ARG A 240 -10.81 0.51 0.85
CA ARG A 240 -11.29 1.29 2.00
C ARG A 240 -12.48 2.18 1.66
N ILE A 241 -12.61 2.54 0.39
CA ILE A 241 -13.78 3.22 -0.16
C ILE A 241 -14.25 2.53 -1.44
N GLN A 242 -15.54 2.63 -1.72
CA GLN A 242 -16.16 1.95 -2.85
C GLN A 242 -16.13 2.82 -4.12
N ALA A 243 -16.19 2.19 -5.30
CA ALA A 243 -16.10 2.90 -6.59
C ALA A 243 -17.20 3.96 -6.73
N GLU A 244 -18.38 3.71 -6.16
CA GLU A 244 -19.56 4.58 -6.21
C GLU A 244 -19.36 5.90 -5.44
N SER A 245 -18.35 5.96 -4.55
CA SER A 245 -17.96 7.20 -3.88
C SER A 245 -17.06 8.10 -4.74
N LEU A 246 -16.60 7.60 -5.89
CA LEU A 246 -15.72 8.29 -6.82
C LEU A 246 -16.44 8.58 -8.13
N ARG A 247 -15.88 9.52 -8.90
CA ARG A 247 -16.31 9.69 -10.29
C ARG A 247 -15.63 8.63 -11.13
N VAL A 248 -16.45 7.81 -11.80
CA VAL A 248 -16.00 6.83 -12.78
C VAL A 248 -16.58 7.20 -14.14
N ASP A 249 -15.70 7.39 -15.12
CA ASP A 249 -16.06 7.56 -16.52
C ASP A 249 -15.78 6.24 -17.27
N GLY A 250 -16.54 5.93 -18.33
CA GLY A 250 -16.40 4.67 -19.08
C GLY A 250 -17.24 3.51 -18.54
N ASP A 251 -16.78 2.27 -18.74
CA ASP A 251 -17.46 1.04 -18.30
C ASP A 251 -17.02 0.63 -16.89
N ALA A 252 -17.80 1.05 -15.88
CA ALA A 252 -17.53 0.73 -14.48
C ALA A 252 -17.50 -0.78 -14.19
N GLY A 253 -18.18 -1.63 -14.98
CA GLY A 253 -18.15 -3.08 -14.81
C GLY A 253 -16.77 -3.70 -15.05
N LEU A 254 -15.87 -3.01 -15.76
CA LEU A 254 -14.49 -3.43 -15.91
C LEU A 254 -13.71 -3.39 -14.58
N LEU A 255 -14.09 -2.51 -13.66
CA LEU A 255 -13.44 -2.41 -12.33
C LEU A 255 -13.73 -3.66 -11.49
N ASP A 256 -14.95 -4.21 -11.61
CA ASP A 256 -15.32 -5.47 -10.95
C ASP A 256 -14.52 -6.65 -11.52
N LEU A 257 -14.33 -6.69 -12.84
CA LEU A 257 -13.49 -7.69 -13.49
C LEU A 257 -12.03 -7.57 -13.01
N LEU A 258 -11.52 -6.34 -12.88
CA LEU A 258 -10.16 -6.10 -12.39
C LEU A 258 -10.01 -6.59 -10.94
N ARG A 259 -10.99 -6.32 -10.08
CA ARG A 259 -11.00 -6.73 -8.66
C ARG A 259 -11.15 -8.25 -8.49
N ALA A 260 -11.93 -8.90 -9.34
CA ALA A 260 -12.14 -10.35 -9.31
C ALA A 260 -10.98 -11.14 -9.95
N TRP A 261 -10.06 -10.46 -10.62
CA TRP A 261 -8.93 -11.10 -11.26
C TRP A 261 -7.86 -11.46 -10.23
N GLU A 262 -7.74 -12.76 -9.96
CA GLU A 262 -6.69 -13.35 -9.13
C GLU A 262 -5.59 -13.91 -10.05
N PRO A 263 -4.54 -13.14 -10.38
CA PRO A 263 -3.46 -13.62 -11.22
C PRO A 263 -2.72 -14.79 -10.54
N GLU A 264 -2.62 -15.93 -11.22
CA GLU A 264 -1.81 -17.04 -10.74
C GLU A 264 -0.35 -16.60 -10.58
N GLU A 265 0.26 -16.89 -9.43
CA GLU A 265 1.72 -16.86 -9.28
C GLU A 265 2.29 -18.02 -10.12
N LYS A 266 2.86 -17.71 -11.29
CA LYS A 266 3.57 -18.70 -12.11
C LYS A 266 5.01 -18.90 -11.66
#